data_AF-A0AAW2R7F7-F1
#
_entry.id   AF-A0AAW2R7F7-F1
#
_cell.length_a   1.000
_cell.length_b   1.000
_cell.length_c   1.000
_cell.angle_alpha   90.00
_cell.angle_beta   90.00
_cell.angle_gamma   90.00
#
_symmetry.space_group_name_H-M   'P 1'
#
loop_
_entity.id
_entity.type
_entity.pdbx_description
1 polymer ?
#
loop_
_entity_poly.entity_id
_entity_poly.type
_entity_poly.pdbx_seq_one_letter_code
_entity_poly.pdbx_strand_id
1 'polypeptide(L)'
;MAGQHQIWKHNTLDGTTRAFSGDGYERNLNGASSASTSFAQPSGITLSPDLKEAYIADSESSSIRALDLRTGGSRLLAGGDPFFSDNLFKFGDHDGVGSEVLLQHPLGVFCGNDGQIYLADSYNHKIKKLDLASRRVTTLAGTGKAGFKDGSAQDAQLSEPSGLVEAGNGRIFIADTNNSIIRVLDLNNGEPRLLTLELKGVQPPVPKSKSLRRLRRRSAADTETIVIDGGSSNEGKLCLKISVPDGYHLSKEAQSKFSVEFEPENAALVDPVDGTISKEGSAVIQFKRSSPSSSKSRIYCKVYYCKEDEVCLYQPLMFEVSFQEAIPDAAPADILLPYIVKPKSPTYNSQSPLPR
;
A
#
# COMPACT_ATOMS: atom_id res chain seq x y z
N MET A 1 4.05 1.20 5.81
CA MET A 1 5.41 0.95 6.36
C MET A 1 6.45 1.57 5.44
N ALA A 2 7.39 2.35 5.99
CA ALA A 2 8.42 3.09 5.26
C ALA A 2 9.63 2.25 4.80
N GLY A 3 9.61 0.92 5.02
CA GLY A 3 10.66 0.01 4.56
C GLY A 3 11.81 -0.13 5.55
N GLN A 4 13.05 0.03 5.10
CA GLN A 4 14.28 -0.39 5.78
C GLN A 4 14.79 0.55 6.90
N HIS A 5 13.92 1.34 7.53
CA HIS A 5 14.28 2.26 8.64
C HIS A 5 15.46 3.20 8.33
N GLN A 6 15.47 3.81 7.14
CA GLN A 6 16.57 4.61 6.61
C GLN A 6 16.07 5.86 5.89
N ILE A 7 16.94 6.88 5.81
CA ILE A 7 16.78 8.03 4.93
C ILE A 7 17.66 7.81 3.70
N TRP A 8 17.07 7.91 2.52
CA TRP A 8 17.74 7.67 1.24
C TRP A 8 17.92 8.96 0.45
N LYS A 9 18.98 9.01 -0.35
CA LYS A 9 19.25 10.11 -1.28
C LYS A 9 19.26 9.57 -2.70
N HIS A 10 18.52 10.23 -3.57
CA HIS A 10 18.54 10.03 -5.02
C HIS A 10 19.15 11.26 -5.69
N ASN A 11 20.17 11.06 -6.52
CA ASN A 11 20.72 12.10 -7.37
C ASN A 11 20.00 12.07 -8.71
N THR A 12 19.26 13.14 -9.02
CA THR A 12 18.48 13.25 -10.26
C THR A 12 19.33 13.51 -11.51
N LEU A 13 20.61 13.92 -11.34
CA LEU A 13 21.51 14.18 -12.46
C LEU A 13 22.14 12.89 -13.01
N ASP A 14 22.55 11.98 -12.13
CA ASP A 14 23.23 10.72 -12.50
C ASP A 14 22.37 9.45 -12.26
N GLY A 15 21.18 9.61 -11.67
CA GLY A 15 20.26 8.50 -11.39
C GLY A 15 20.64 7.62 -10.19
N THR A 16 21.69 7.96 -9.46
CA THR A 16 22.20 7.12 -8.36
C THR A 16 21.33 7.25 -7.11
N THR A 17 20.92 6.11 -6.56
CA THR A 17 20.14 6.02 -5.31
C THR A 17 20.95 5.26 -4.26
N ARG A 18 21.06 5.83 -3.05
CA ARG A 18 21.77 5.19 -1.94
C ARG A 18 21.19 5.57 -0.59
N ALA A 19 21.36 4.69 0.40
CA ALA A 19 21.14 5.05 1.80
C ALA A 19 22.06 6.24 2.17
N PHE A 20 21.48 7.25 2.81
CA PHE A 20 22.18 8.43 3.27
C PHE A 20 22.41 8.40 4.78
N SER A 21 21.39 7.99 5.54
CA SER A 21 21.45 7.85 7.00
C SER A 21 20.57 6.69 7.47
N GLY A 22 20.94 6.07 8.59
CA GLY A 22 20.31 4.86 9.10
C GLY A 22 21.13 3.62 8.78
N ASP A 23 21.46 2.84 9.81
CA ASP A 23 22.13 1.54 9.68
C ASP A 23 21.18 0.38 9.31
N GLY A 24 19.88 0.65 9.27
CA GLY A 24 18.83 -0.31 8.90
C GLY A 24 18.21 -1.06 10.07
N TYR A 25 18.73 -0.91 11.30
CA TYR A 25 18.05 -1.41 12.49
C TYR A 25 16.87 -0.51 12.85
N GLU A 26 15.82 -1.10 13.38
CA GLU A 26 14.65 -0.38 13.89
C GLU A 26 14.89 0.06 15.35
N ARG A 27 15.38 1.29 15.55
CA ARG A 27 15.75 1.83 16.86
C ARG A 27 15.60 3.36 16.92
N ASN A 28 15.41 3.90 18.11
CA ASN A 28 15.53 5.34 18.39
C ASN A 28 17.00 5.74 18.71
N LEU A 29 17.95 5.38 17.83
CA LEU A 29 19.38 5.60 18.10
C LEU A 29 19.90 6.86 17.39
N ASN A 30 20.22 7.89 18.18
CA ASN A 30 20.87 9.12 17.71
C ASN A 30 22.39 8.98 17.74
N GLY A 31 23.09 9.59 16.77
CA GLY A 31 24.55 9.57 16.72
C GLY A 31 25.15 10.54 15.70
N ALA A 32 26.46 10.70 15.73
CA ALA A 32 27.16 11.75 14.98
C ALA A 32 27.27 11.51 13.46
N SER A 33 27.02 10.28 12.99
CA SER A 33 27.13 9.87 11.59
C SER A 33 25.99 8.96 11.14
N SER A 34 25.91 8.68 9.84
CA SER A 34 24.97 7.72 9.27
C SER A 34 25.11 6.31 9.83
N ALA A 35 26.34 5.86 10.11
CA ALA A 35 26.62 4.52 10.63
C ALA A 35 26.32 4.35 12.12
N SER A 36 26.16 5.46 12.85
CA SER A 36 25.82 5.48 14.28
C SER A 36 24.40 5.99 14.53
N THR A 37 23.56 6.00 13.49
CA THR A 37 22.17 6.44 13.54
C THR A 37 21.31 5.27 13.08
N SER A 38 20.25 4.98 13.84
CA SER A 38 19.17 4.07 13.43
C SER A 38 17.86 4.83 13.53
N PHE A 39 16.93 4.57 12.62
CA PHE A 39 15.57 5.14 12.69
C PHE A 39 14.56 4.04 13.00
N ALA A 40 13.31 4.41 13.22
CA ALA A 40 12.21 3.49 13.42
C ALA A 40 11.00 3.96 12.60
N GLN A 41 10.98 3.54 11.33
CA GLN A 41 9.97 3.89 10.33
C GLN A 41 9.82 5.41 10.13
N PRO A 42 10.85 6.08 9.60
CA PRO A 42 10.76 7.51 9.31
C PRO A 42 9.74 7.76 8.19
N SER A 43 8.68 8.51 8.48
CA SER A 43 7.53 8.68 7.57
C SER A 43 7.35 10.11 7.06
N GLY A 44 7.95 11.09 7.74
CA GLY A 44 7.91 12.50 7.35
C GLY A 44 9.31 13.09 7.28
N ILE A 45 9.55 13.97 6.32
CA ILE A 45 10.81 14.69 6.16
C ILE A 45 10.55 16.12 5.67
N THR A 46 11.31 17.07 6.21
CA THR A 46 11.33 18.46 5.74
C THR A 46 12.73 19.04 5.93
N LEU A 47 13.11 20.07 5.17
CA LEU A 47 14.45 20.66 5.22
C LEU A 47 14.46 21.87 6.18
N SER A 48 15.59 22.10 6.84
CA SER A 48 15.84 23.38 7.51
C SER A 48 15.98 24.50 6.47
N PRO A 49 15.64 25.76 6.82
CA PRO A 49 15.76 26.89 5.88
C PRO A 49 17.19 27.11 5.35
N ASP A 50 18.21 26.78 6.14
CA ASP A 50 19.62 26.89 5.75
C ASP A 50 20.17 25.65 5.05
N LEU A 51 19.32 24.63 4.81
CA LEU A 51 19.65 23.38 4.13
C LEU A 51 20.81 22.59 4.78
N LYS A 52 21.05 22.81 6.08
CA LYS A 52 22.06 22.05 6.84
C LYS A 52 21.49 20.83 7.55
N GLU A 53 20.20 20.87 7.88
CA GLU A 53 19.51 19.79 8.57
C GLU A 53 18.24 19.38 7.79
N ALA A 54 17.80 18.15 8.02
CA ALA A 54 16.44 17.71 7.74
C ALA A 54 15.76 17.32 9.04
N TYR A 55 14.47 17.64 9.19
CA TYR A 55 13.67 17.20 10.31
C TYR A 55 12.84 15.99 9.93
N ILE A 56 12.89 14.96 10.76
CA ILE A 56 12.34 13.64 10.50
C ILE A 56 11.25 13.35 11.54
N ALA A 57 10.07 12.93 11.07
CA ALA A 57 9.07 12.28 11.90
C ALA A 57 9.37 10.78 11.91
N ASP A 58 9.89 10.28 13.03
CA ASP A 58 10.37 8.91 13.20
C ASP A 58 9.31 8.09 13.94
N SER A 59 8.39 7.51 13.17
CA SER A 59 7.03 7.19 13.62
C SER A 59 6.96 6.13 14.71
N GLU A 60 7.65 4.99 14.56
CA GLU A 60 7.61 3.90 15.55
C GLU A 60 8.34 4.30 16.84
N SER A 61 9.35 5.16 16.76
CA SER A 61 10.01 5.72 17.95
C SER A 61 9.19 6.82 18.64
N SER A 62 8.09 7.29 18.02
CA SER A 62 7.30 8.43 18.46
C SER A 62 8.16 9.67 18.75
N SER A 63 9.11 9.97 17.85
CA SER A 63 10.07 11.05 18.01
C SER A 63 10.20 11.93 16.78
N ILE A 64 10.64 13.17 17.01
CA ILE A 64 11.06 14.11 15.97
C ILE A 64 12.57 14.32 16.10
N ARG A 65 13.27 14.22 14.97
CA ARG A 65 14.74 14.18 14.94
C ARG A 65 15.28 15.18 13.94
N ALA A 66 16.41 15.80 14.25
CA ALA A 66 17.18 16.58 13.29
C ALA A 66 18.31 15.70 12.74
N LEU A 67 18.40 15.61 11.42
CA LEU A 67 19.40 14.89 10.64
C LEU A 67 20.38 15.92 10.03
N ASP A 68 21.65 15.85 10.37
CA ASP A 68 22.72 16.65 9.77
C ASP A 68 22.97 16.17 8.32
N LEU A 69 22.79 17.06 7.35
CA LEU A 69 22.89 16.75 5.92
C LEU A 69 24.34 16.63 5.41
N ARG A 70 25.33 16.94 6.24
CA ARG A 70 26.75 16.76 5.94
C ARG A 70 27.26 15.42 6.47
N THR A 71 26.91 15.05 7.70
CA THR A 71 27.44 13.83 8.35
C THR A 71 26.50 12.63 8.25
N GLY A 72 25.22 12.85 7.97
CA GLY A 72 24.18 11.83 8.08
C GLY A 72 23.88 11.44 9.54
N GLY A 73 24.44 12.15 10.52
CA GLY A 73 24.14 11.95 11.94
C GLY A 73 22.81 12.57 12.35
N SER A 74 22.26 12.14 13.47
CA SER A 74 20.98 12.62 13.97
C SER A 74 21.02 12.97 15.45
N ARG A 75 20.14 13.88 15.86
CA ARG A 75 19.90 14.28 17.25
C ARG A 75 18.41 14.39 17.55
N LEU A 76 18.04 14.13 18.79
CA LEU A 76 16.66 14.22 19.24
C LEU A 76 16.20 15.69 19.34
N LEU A 77 15.04 16.00 18.76
CA LEU A 77 14.34 17.27 18.97
C LEU A 77 13.26 17.13 20.03
N ALA A 78 12.38 16.14 19.91
CA ALA A 78 11.28 15.89 20.85
C ALA A 78 10.77 14.44 20.78
N GLY A 79 10.13 13.97 21.84
CA GLY A 79 9.53 12.63 21.89
C GLY A 79 10.52 11.50 22.12
N GLY A 80 10.01 10.27 22.16
CA GLY A 80 10.80 9.04 22.29
C GLY A 80 11.62 8.90 23.58
N ASP A 81 12.28 7.75 23.72
CA ASP A 81 13.21 7.46 24.81
C ASP A 81 14.63 7.93 24.44
N PRO A 82 15.21 8.92 25.15
CA PRO A 82 16.53 9.42 24.84
C PRO A 82 17.67 8.53 25.38
N PHE A 83 17.37 7.55 26.24
CA PHE A 83 18.37 6.74 26.95
C PHE A 83 18.44 5.30 26.42
N PHE A 84 17.30 4.69 26.12
CA PHE A 84 17.23 3.30 25.66
C PHE A 84 16.76 3.25 24.21
N SER A 85 17.72 3.12 23.27
CA SER A 85 17.42 3.17 21.83
C SER A 85 16.49 2.05 21.34
N ASP A 86 16.45 0.91 22.03
CA ASP A 86 15.55 -0.20 21.72
C ASP A 86 14.13 0.01 22.27
N ASN A 87 13.91 1.01 23.13
CA ASN A 87 12.59 1.32 23.65
C ASN A 87 11.77 2.15 22.64
N LEU A 88 10.97 1.45 21.84
CA LEU A 88 10.04 2.06 20.88
C LEU A 88 8.64 2.31 21.48
N PHE A 89 8.44 2.02 22.77
CA PHE A 89 7.13 2.09 23.42
C PHE A 89 6.94 3.34 24.29
N LYS A 90 7.84 4.33 24.21
CA LYS A 90 7.67 5.61 24.88
C LYS A 90 6.87 6.58 24.02
N PHE A 91 5.55 6.39 24.06
CA PHE A 91 4.56 7.20 23.35
C PHE A 91 3.44 7.68 24.30
N GLY A 92 2.60 8.57 23.80
CA GLY A 92 1.46 9.13 24.53
C GLY A 92 1.13 10.52 24.00
N ASP A 93 0.37 11.30 24.76
CA ASP A 93 -0.04 12.66 24.38
C ASP A 93 0.29 13.65 25.49
N HIS A 94 1.49 14.23 25.41
CA HIS A 94 1.95 15.21 26.40
C HIS A 94 2.77 16.30 25.73
N ASP A 95 2.32 17.54 25.88
CA ASP A 95 3.07 18.73 25.50
C ASP A 95 4.19 18.98 26.51
N GLY A 96 5.31 19.55 26.09
CA GLY A 96 6.48 19.62 26.96
C GLY A 96 7.73 20.09 26.22
N VAL A 97 8.90 19.80 26.79
CA VAL A 97 10.19 20.18 26.19
C VAL A 97 11.05 18.93 25.94
N GLY A 98 11.56 18.81 24.71
CA GLY A 98 12.48 17.73 24.35
C GLY A 98 11.91 16.33 24.64
N SER A 99 12.58 15.57 25.48
CA SER A 99 12.23 14.18 25.82
C SER A 99 11.06 14.03 26.81
N GLU A 100 10.53 15.13 27.35
CA GLU A 100 9.30 15.13 28.17
C GLU A 100 8.03 15.08 27.32
N VAL A 101 8.16 15.46 26.05
CA VAL A 101 7.07 15.39 25.07
C VAL A 101 6.72 13.92 24.84
N LEU A 102 5.43 13.63 24.77
CA LEU A 102 4.93 12.35 24.27
C LEU A 102 4.13 12.62 23.00
N LEU A 103 4.51 11.89 21.95
CA LEU A 103 3.83 11.80 20.66
C LEU A 103 3.34 10.36 20.48
N GLN A 104 2.50 10.12 19.48
CA GLN A 104 2.06 8.78 19.12
C GLN A 104 1.99 8.64 17.61
N HIS A 105 2.96 7.90 17.07
CA HIS A 105 3.08 7.59 15.64
C HIS A 105 3.00 8.82 14.72
N PRO A 106 3.87 9.84 14.90
CA PRO A 106 3.84 11.02 14.04
C PRO A 106 4.24 10.65 12.62
N LEU A 107 3.40 11.00 11.64
CA LEU A 107 3.65 10.71 10.22
C LEU A 107 4.14 11.93 9.43
N GLY A 108 3.73 13.13 9.84
CA GLY A 108 4.00 14.36 9.12
C GLY A 108 4.88 15.32 9.91
N VAL A 109 5.86 15.93 9.24
CA VAL A 109 6.66 17.04 9.76
C VAL A 109 6.87 18.08 8.67
N PHE A 110 6.78 19.36 9.04
CA PHE A 110 6.94 20.48 8.14
C PHE A 110 7.65 21.64 8.84
N CYS A 111 8.67 22.23 8.20
CA CYS A 111 9.31 23.47 8.68
C CYS A 111 8.69 24.67 7.96
N GLY A 112 8.01 25.53 8.73
CA GLY A 112 7.42 26.76 8.23
C GLY A 112 8.43 27.82 7.86
N ASN A 113 8.00 28.77 7.03
CA ASN A 113 8.79 29.97 6.72
C ASN A 113 9.07 30.85 7.96
N ASP A 114 8.31 30.67 9.04
CA ASP A 114 8.52 31.28 10.34
C ASP A 114 9.61 30.59 11.19
N GLY A 115 10.22 29.51 10.65
CA GLY A 115 11.23 28.71 11.34
C GLY A 115 10.68 27.79 12.42
N GLN A 116 9.36 27.67 12.55
CA GLN A 116 8.72 26.72 13.46
C GLN A 116 8.52 25.38 12.75
N ILE A 117 8.48 24.30 13.54
CA ILE A 117 8.19 22.97 13.02
C ILE A 117 6.76 22.60 13.39
N TYR A 118 6.01 22.10 12.42
CA TYR A 118 4.65 21.60 12.60
C TYR A 118 4.63 20.09 12.42
N LEU A 119 3.85 19.42 13.26
CA LEU A 119 3.81 17.97 13.39
C LEU A 119 2.38 17.49 13.19
N ALA A 120 2.21 16.44 12.40
CA ALA A 120 1.00 15.62 12.45
C ALA A 120 1.26 14.47 13.43
N ASP A 121 0.72 14.61 14.64
CA ASP A 121 0.78 13.61 15.71
C ASP A 121 -0.40 12.64 15.53
N SER A 122 -0.20 11.69 14.60
CA SER A 122 -1.29 11.06 13.85
C SER A 122 -2.23 10.24 14.74
N TYR A 123 -1.69 9.40 15.63
CA TYR A 123 -2.52 8.56 16.49
C TYR A 123 -3.07 9.30 17.71
N ASN A 124 -2.50 10.47 18.04
CA ASN A 124 -3.12 11.41 18.97
C ASN A 124 -4.15 12.32 18.28
N HIS A 125 -4.35 12.20 16.96
CA HIS A 125 -5.32 12.98 16.19
C HIS A 125 -5.17 14.50 16.38
N LYS A 126 -3.92 14.95 16.43
CA LYS A 126 -3.54 16.32 16.75
C LYS A 126 -2.53 16.88 15.76
N ILE A 127 -2.58 18.20 15.58
CA ILE A 127 -1.50 18.97 14.99
C ILE A 127 -0.77 19.66 16.11
N LYS A 128 0.55 19.47 16.17
CA LYS A 128 1.41 20.10 17.19
C LYS A 128 2.42 21.03 16.53
N LYS A 129 2.93 21.97 17.31
CA LYS A 129 4.00 22.90 16.92
C LYS A 129 5.20 22.69 17.83
N LEU A 130 6.39 22.59 17.26
CA LEU A 130 7.67 22.57 17.94
C LEU A 130 8.41 23.89 17.67
N ASP A 131 8.72 24.61 18.74
CA ASP A 131 9.67 25.72 18.72
C ASP A 131 11.10 25.17 18.81
N LEU A 132 11.91 25.40 17.77
CA LEU A 132 13.26 24.83 17.67
C LEU A 132 14.22 25.36 18.74
N ALA A 133 14.10 26.63 19.13
CA ALA A 133 15.02 27.27 20.07
C ALA A 133 14.86 26.70 21.48
N SER A 134 13.61 26.57 21.95
CA SER A 134 13.28 26.05 23.27
C SER A 134 13.07 24.53 23.30
N ARG A 135 12.93 23.89 22.12
CA ARG A 135 12.47 22.50 21.96
C ARG A 135 11.10 22.22 22.59
N ARG A 136 10.27 23.25 22.74
CA ARG A 136 8.92 23.13 23.31
C ARG A 136 7.94 22.66 22.23
N VAL A 137 7.19 21.61 22.53
CA VAL A 137 6.05 21.16 21.72
C VAL A 137 4.75 21.58 22.39
N THR A 138 3.82 22.13 21.61
CA THR A 138 2.47 22.51 22.04
C THR A 138 1.42 22.05 21.03
N THR A 139 0.26 21.63 21.52
CA THR A 139 -0.90 21.28 20.69
C THR A 139 -1.50 22.54 20.07
N LEU A 140 -1.59 22.53 18.74
CA LEU A 140 -2.11 23.65 17.94
C LEU A 140 -3.56 23.42 17.50
N ALA A 141 -3.90 22.17 17.18
CA ALA A 141 -5.25 21.78 16.78
C ALA A 141 -5.56 20.32 17.14
N GLY A 142 -6.84 20.01 17.32
CA GLY A 142 -7.35 18.67 17.57
C GLY A 142 -7.66 18.40 19.04
N THR A 143 -8.86 17.87 19.30
CA THR A 143 -9.28 17.47 20.67
C THR A 143 -8.57 16.24 21.23
N GLY A 144 -7.85 15.47 20.40
CA GLY A 144 -7.32 14.16 20.76
C GLY A 144 -8.27 12.98 20.49
N LYS A 145 -9.54 13.25 20.21
CA LYS A 145 -10.53 12.21 19.86
C LYS A 145 -10.66 12.08 18.35
N ALA A 146 -10.54 10.86 17.84
CA ALA A 146 -10.79 10.54 16.44
C ALA A 146 -12.20 11.00 16.03
N GLY A 147 -12.30 11.70 14.91
CA GLY A 147 -13.59 12.10 14.36
C GLY A 147 -13.46 13.22 13.33
N PHE A 148 -14.60 13.77 12.95
CA PHE A 148 -14.68 14.87 12.00
C PHE A 148 -15.54 15.99 12.58
N LYS A 149 -14.90 17.14 12.80
CA LYS A 149 -15.56 18.37 13.25
C LYS A 149 -14.71 19.58 12.88
N ASP A 150 -15.32 20.55 12.21
CA ASP A 150 -14.73 21.87 11.95
C ASP A 150 -15.00 22.82 13.13
N GLY A 151 -14.17 23.86 13.27
CA GLY A 151 -14.38 24.86 14.32
C GLY A 151 -13.12 25.63 14.72
N SER A 152 -13.08 26.06 15.99
CA SER A 152 -11.83 26.48 16.62
C SER A 152 -10.83 25.33 16.54
N ALA A 153 -9.54 25.62 16.43
CA ALA A 153 -8.54 24.58 16.26
C ALA A 153 -8.55 23.57 17.43
N GLN A 154 -8.80 24.04 18.65
CA GLN A 154 -8.84 23.20 19.86
C GLN A 154 -10.10 22.33 19.95
N ASP A 155 -11.24 22.78 19.43
CA ASP A 155 -12.51 22.02 19.46
C ASP A 155 -12.75 21.15 18.23
N ALA A 156 -11.92 21.32 17.20
CA ALA A 156 -11.99 20.56 15.97
C ALA A 156 -11.47 19.13 16.16
N GLN A 157 -11.98 18.21 15.34
CA GLN A 157 -11.59 16.80 15.35
C GLN A 157 -10.90 16.42 14.05
N LEU A 158 -9.87 15.60 14.18
CA LEU A 158 -9.10 14.98 13.11
C LEU A 158 -9.17 13.45 13.29
N SER A 159 -8.80 12.71 12.26
CA SER A 159 -8.71 11.26 12.30
C SER A 159 -7.48 10.80 11.52
N GLU A 160 -6.42 10.50 12.25
CA GLU A 160 -5.09 10.12 11.73
C GLU A 160 -4.56 11.05 10.62
N PRO A 161 -4.30 12.33 10.95
CA PRO A 161 -3.67 13.24 9.99
C PRO A 161 -2.27 12.72 9.63
N SER A 162 -1.98 12.55 8.34
CA SER A 162 -0.73 11.90 7.88
C SER A 162 0.33 12.86 7.38
N GLY A 163 -0.07 14.02 6.87
CA GLY A 163 0.84 14.99 6.27
C GLY A 163 0.31 16.40 6.39
N LEU A 164 1.24 17.36 6.34
CA LEU A 164 0.93 18.78 6.44
C LEU A 164 1.94 19.63 5.65
N VAL A 165 1.49 20.76 5.11
CA VAL A 165 2.32 21.70 4.35
C VAL A 165 1.77 23.11 4.46
N GLU A 166 2.65 24.11 4.41
CA GLU A 166 2.23 25.51 4.34
C GLU A 166 1.47 25.82 3.04
N ALA A 167 0.35 26.51 3.19
CA ALA A 167 -0.51 27.00 2.11
C ALA A 167 -0.33 28.51 1.83
N GLY A 168 0.62 29.14 2.52
CA GLY A 168 0.89 30.58 2.47
C GLY A 168 -0.15 31.40 3.24
N ASN A 169 0.24 32.63 3.58
CA ASN A 169 -0.55 33.57 4.39
C ASN A 169 -1.03 32.89 5.68
N GLY A 170 -0.14 32.38 6.53
CA GLY A 170 -0.50 31.81 7.84
C GLY A 170 -1.45 30.62 7.83
N ARG A 171 -1.52 29.86 6.72
CA ARG A 171 -2.38 28.67 6.60
C ARG A 171 -1.56 27.41 6.38
N ILE A 172 -2.06 26.29 6.89
CA ILE A 172 -1.46 24.96 6.73
C ILE A 172 -2.52 24.02 6.17
N PHE A 173 -2.19 23.31 5.09
CA PHE A 173 -2.99 22.20 4.60
C PHE A 173 -2.61 20.92 5.32
N ILE A 174 -3.61 20.11 5.66
CA ILE A 174 -3.47 18.86 6.40
C ILE A 174 -4.21 17.76 5.65
N ALA A 175 -3.54 16.63 5.42
CA ALA A 175 -4.18 15.41 4.93
C ALA A 175 -4.80 14.66 6.11
N ASP A 176 -6.11 14.78 6.29
CA ASP A 176 -6.88 14.15 7.37
C ASP A 176 -7.39 12.78 6.91
N THR A 177 -6.46 11.82 6.93
CA THR A 177 -6.47 10.60 6.13
C THR A 177 -7.73 9.76 6.31
N ASN A 178 -8.08 9.45 7.56
CA ASN A 178 -9.21 8.54 7.84
C ASN A 178 -10.56 9.25 7.66
N ASN A 179 -10.57 10.57 7.58
CA ASN A 179 -11.74 11.34 7.16
C ASN A 179 -11.81 11.53 5.63
N SER A 180 -10.78 11.12 4.86
CA SER A 180 -10.71 11.26 3.40
C SER A 180 -10.88 12.70 2.89
N ILE A 181 -10.35 13.67 3.65
CA ILE A 181 -10.48 15.11 3.35
C ILE A 181 -9.16 15.85 3.54
N ILE A 182 -9.07 17.03 2.91
CA ILE A 182 -8.02 18.00 3.19
C ILE A 182 -8.59 19.06 4.13
N ARG A 183 -7.85 19.37 5.20
CA ARG A 183 -8.19 20.43 6.15
C ARG A 183 -7.28 21.64 5.94
N VAL A 184 -7.78 22.80 6.32
CA VAL A 184 -7.06 24.06 6.36
C VAL A 184 -7.02 24.52 7.81
N LEU A 185 -5.83 24.57 8.38
CA LEU A 185 -5.59 25.23 9.65
C LEU A 185 -5.20 26.68 9.35
N ASP A 186 -6.09 27.61 9.71
CA ASP A 186 -5.86 29.05 9.59
C ASP A 186 -5.34 29.59 10.92
N LEU A 187 -4.14 30.16 10.89
CA LEU A 187 -3.46 30.77 12.03
C LEU A 187 -3.58 32.31 12.01
N ASN A 188 -4.27 32.89 11.03
CA ASN A 188 -4.45 34.34 10.95
C ASN A 188 -5.68 34.80 11.76
N ASN A 189 -5.68 36.09 12.08
CA ASN A 189 -6.86 36.82 12.54
C ASN A 189 -7.39 36.44 13.93
N GLY A 190 -6.53 35.95 14.83
CA GLY A 190 -6.86 35.71 16.24
C GLY A 190 -6.80 34.23 16.61
N GLU A 191 -7.91 33.66 17.10
CA GLU A 191 -7.99 32.26 17.52
C GLU A 191 -7.86 31.31 16.30
N PRO A 192 -6.89 30.38 16.29
CA PRO A 192 -6.71 29.43 15.20
C PRO A 192 -7.99 28.63 14.90
N ARG A 193 -8.24 28.36 13.61
CA ARG A 193 -9.41 27.59 13.16
C ARG A 193 -9.00 26.45 12.24
N LEU A 194 -9.65 25.30 12.42
CA LEU A 194 -9.46 24.14 11.56
C LEU A 194 -10.76 23.87 10.79
N LEU A 195 -10.68 24.01 9.47
CA LEU A 195 -11.82 23.94 8.55
C LEU A 195 -11.57 22.94 7.45
N THR A 196 -12.61 22.43 6.82
CA THR A 196 -12.50 21.61 5.61
C THR A 196 -12.13 22.49 4.41
N LEU A 197 -11.19 22.04 3.57
CA LEU A 197 -10.85 22.73 2.33
C LEU A 197 -12.02 22.61 1.33
N GLU A 198 -12.66 23.72 1.02
CA GLU A 198 -13.65 23.78 -0.07
C GLU A 198 -12.96 23.87 -1.44
N LEU A 199 -13.20 22.88 -2.29
CA LEU A 199 -12.76 22.91 -3.69
C LEU A 199 -13.86 23.51 -4.57
N LYS A 200 -13.67 24.75 -5.03
CA LYS A 200 -14.61 25.45 -5.91
C LYS A 200 -14.27 25.22 -7.38
N GLY A 201 -15.29 25.09 -8.22
CA GLY A 201 -15.12 24.97 -9.67
C GLY A 201 -14.60 23.61 -10.16
N VAL A 202 -14.54 22.61 -9.29
CA VAL A 202 -14.23 21.22 -9.67
C VAL A 202 -15.51 20.39 -9.62
N GLN A 203 -15.75 19.60 -10.67
CA GLN A 203 -16.77 18.57 -10.63
C GLN A 203 -16.11 17.27 -10.17
N PRO A 204 -16.73 16.52 -9.23
CA PRO A 204 -16.31 15.17 -8.94
C PRO A 204 -16.18 14.38 -10.24
N PRO A 205 -15.17 13.51 -10.40
CA PRO A 205 -15.08 12.65 -11.56
C PRO A 205 -16.40 11.91 -11.71
N VAL A 206 -17.02 11.98 -12.89
CA VAL A 206 -18.19 11.16 -13.19
C VAL A 206 -17.80 9.72 -12.91
N PRO A 207 -18.54 8.98 -12.07
CA PRO A 207 -18.25 7.57 -11.84
C PRO A 207 -18.11 6.92 -13.21
N LYS A 208 -16.91 6.41 -13.52
CA LYS A 208 -16.73 5.68 -14.77
C LYS A 208 -17.83 4.62 -14.78
N SER A 209 -18.63 4.57 -15.85
CA SER A 209 -19.47 3.39 -16.05
C SER A 209 -18.55 2.19 -15.90
N LYS A 210 -19.04 1.09 -15.31
CA LYS A 210 -18.29 -0.15 -15.21
C LYS A 210 -18.09 -0.76 -16.61
N SER A 211 -17.46 -0.02 -17.54
CA SER A 211 -16.97 -0.58 -18.78
C SER A 211 -15.82 -1.48 -18.37
N LEU A 212 -15.96 -2.77 -18.65
CA LEU A 212 -14.99 -3.82 -18.44
C LEU A 212 -13.73 -3.65 -19.30
N ARG A 213 -13.27 -2.42 -19.56
CA ARG A 213 -11.88 -2.14 -19.95
C ARG A 213 -10.96 -2.35 -18.74
N ARG A 214 -11.04 -3.55 -18.18
CA ARG A 214 -9.99 -4.24 -17.47
C ARG A 214 -8.79 -4.16 -18.40
N LEU A 215 -7.73 -3.49 -17.94
CA LEU A 215 -6.39 -3.63 -18.49
C LEU A 215 -6.26 -5.06 -19.03
N ARG A 216 -6.03 -5.25 -20.34
CA ARG A 216 -5.73 -6.56 -20.93
C ARG A 216 -4.81 -7.26 -19.95
N ARG A 217 -5.30 -8.27 -19.22
CA ARG A 217 -4.55 -8.86 -18.12
C ARG A 217 -3.27 -9.42 -18.75
N ARG A 218 -2.14 -8.79 -18.49
CA ARG A 218 -0.85 -9.38 -18.84
C ARG A 218 -0.71 -10.59 -17.95
N SER A 219 -0.70 -11.79 -18.54
CA SER A 219 -0.35 -13.01 -17.83
C SER A 219 0.99 -12.83 -17.16
N ALA A 220 1.14 -13.35 -15.94
CA ALA A 220 2.44 -13.37 -15.28
C ALA A 220 3.43 -14.19 -16.12
N ALA A 221 4.73 -13.86 -16.06
CA ALA A 221 5.75 -14.54 -16.86
C ALA A 221 5.79 -16.07 -16.65
N ASP A 222 5.25 -16.56 -15.53
CA ASP A 222 5.19 -17.97 -15.15
C ASP A 222 3.81 -18.62 -15.33
N THR A 223 2.88 -17.97 -16.05
CA THR A 223 1.55 -18.54 -16.33
C THR A 223 1.63 -19.69 -17.32
N GLU A 224 1.23 -20.89 -16.89
CA GLU A 224 1.14 -22.05 -17.78
C GLU A 224 -0.12 -21.94 -18.65
N THR A 225 0.05 -22.07 -19.96
CA THR A 225 -1.04 -21.96 -20.95
C THR A 225 -1.42 -23.33 -21.49
N ILE A 226 -2.69 -23.68 -21.42
CA ILE A 226 -3.24 -24.93 -21.95
C ILE A 226 -4.21 -24.57 -23.07
N VAL A 227 -3.96 -25.10 -24.27
CA VAL A 227 -4.83 -24.90 -25.42
C VAL A 227 -5.84 -26.05 -25.49
N ILE A 228 -7.13 -25.72 -25.58
CA ILE A 228 -8.23 -26.67 -25.67
C ILE A 228 -9.04 -26.36 -26.94
N ASP A 229 -9.44 -27.40 -27.66
CA ASP A 229 -10.40 -27.26 -28.75
C ASP A 229 -11.82 -27.13 -28.17
N GLY A 230 -12.46 -25.99 -28.45
CA GLY A 230 -13.83 -25.70 -28.02
C GLY A 230 -14.88 -26.20 -29.01
N GLY A 231 -14.46 -26.69 -30.19
CA GLY A 231 -15.36 -27.17 -31.24
C GLY A 231 -16.25 -26.06 -31.81
N SER A 232 -17.42 -26.48 -32.31
CA SER A 232 -18.35 -25.63 -33.06
C SER A 232 -19.72 -25.43 -32.39
N SER A 233 -19.89 -25.80 -31.12
CA SER A 233 -21.18 -25.62 -30.44
C SER A 233 -21.46 -24.15 -30.14
N ASN A 234 -22.75 -23.77 -30.20
CA ASN A 234 -23.21 -22.41 -29.89
C ASN A 234 -23.39 -22.14 -28.41
N GLU A 235 -23.60 -23.19 -27.61
CA GLU A 235 -23.77 -23.08 -26.17
C GLU A 235 -23.25 -24.35 -25.49
N GLY A 236 -23.07 -24.28 -24.18
CA GLY A 236 -22.57 -25.41 -23.41
C GLY A 236 -21.85 -24.97 -22.15
N LYS A 237 -20.98 -25.84 -21.66
CA LYS A 237 -20.27 -25.68 -20.40
C LYS A 237 -18.77 -25.77 -20.60
N LEU A 238 -18.04 -24.91 -19.93
CA LEU A 238 -16.61 -25.07 -19.68
C LEU A 238 -16.46 -25.66 -18.27
N CYS A 239 -15.96 -26.88 -18.19
CA CYS A 239 -15.85 -27.65 -16.94
C CYS A 239 -14.39 -27.67 -16.49
N LEU A 240 -14.02 -26.78 -15.57
CA LEU A 240 -12.70 -26.78 -14.93
C LEU A 240 -12.53 -28.03 -14.08
N LYS A 241 -11.42 -28.75 -14.26
CA LYS A 241 -11.03 -29.89 -13.44
C LYS A 241 -9.54 -29.85 -13.12
N ILE A 242 -9.20 -29.25 -11.98
CA ILE A 242 -7.83 -29.03 -11.54
C ILE A 242 -7.53 -29.99 -10.39
N SER A 243 -6.56 -30.87 -10.59
CA SER A 243 -6.09 -31.80 -9.55
C SER A 243 -4.70 -31.42 -9.08
N VAL A 244 -4.35 -31.89 -7.88
CA VAL A 244 -3.03 -31.74 -7.26
C VAL A 244 -2.44 -33.13 -7.06
N PRO A 245 -1.11 -33.28 -7.06
CA PRO A 245 -0.46 -34.58 -6.90
C PRO A 245 -0.59 -35.10 -5.46
N ASP A 246 -0.25 -36.38 -5.26
CA ASP A 246 -0.28 -37.02 -3.95
C ASP A 246 0.55 -36.24 -2.90
N GLY A 247 0.02 -36.15 -1.68
CA GLY A 247 0.59 -35.33 -0.61
C GLY A 247 0.24 -33.84 -0.68
N TYR A 248 -0.50 -33.40 -1.71
CA TYR A 248 -1.00 -32.03 -1.81
C TYR A 248 -2.53 -31.98 -1.76
N HIS A 249 -3.05 -30.83 -1.33
CA HIS A 249 -4.48 -30.50 -1.38
C HIS A 249 -4.66 -29.05 -1.80
N LEU A 250 -5.86 -28.69 -2.30
CA LEU A 250 -6.19 -27.28 -2.50
C LEU A 250 -6.29 -26.57 -1.16
N SER A 251 -5.80 -25.33 -1.12
CA SER A 251 -5.71 -24.53 0.09
C SER A 251 -7.09 -24.30 0.72
N LYS A 252 -7.17 -24.47 2.05
CA LYS A 252 -8.39 -24.20 2.83
C LYS A 252 -8.55 -22.72 3.17
N GLU A 253 -7.45 -21.99 3.28
CA GLU A 253 -7.38 -20.60 3.77
C GLU A 253 -7.49 -19.59 2.61
N ALA A 254 -6.74 -19.84 1.54
CA ALA A 254 -6.81 -19.08 0.28
C ALA A 254 -7.61 -19.87 -0.76
N GLN A 255 -8.77 -19.35 -1.16
CA GLN A 255 -9.64 -20.00 -2.14
C GLN A 255 -9.13 -19.76 -3.57
N SER A 256 -9.01 -20.85 -4.34
CA SER A 256 -8.68 -20.79 -5.77
C SER A 256 -9.79 -20.09 -6.57
N LYS A 257 -9.41 -19.28 -7.55
CA LYS A 257 -10.33 -18.42 -8.31
C LYS A 257 -10.14 -18.56 -9.80
N PHE A 258 -11.19 -18.27 -10.57
CA PHE A 258 -11.12 -18.18 -12.02
C PHE A 258 -11.77 -16.90 -12.54
N SER A 259 -11.43 -16.51 -13.77
CA SER A 259 -12.18 -15.53 -14.55
C SER A 259 -12.08 -15.82 -16.03
N VAL A 260 -13.12 -15.51 -16.77
CA VAL A 260 -13.29 -15.84 -18.19
C VAL A 260 -13.31 -14.58 -19.02
N GLU A 261 -12.64 -14.61 -20.16
CA GLU A 261 -12.65 -13.56 -21.17
C GLU A 261 -12.90 -14.21 -22.54
N PHE A 262 -13.58 -13.52 -23.45
CA PHE A 262 -13.70 -13.92 -24.86
C PHE A 262 -13.03 -12.91 -25.78
N GLU A 263 -12.53 -13.36 -26.91
CA GLU A 263 -11.99 -12.55 -27.99
C GLU A 263 -12.72 -12.95 -29.29
N PRO A 264 -13.50 -12.04 -29.90
CA PRO A 264 -13.81 -10.67 -29.44
C PRO A 264 -14.63 -10.61 -28.14
N GLU A 265 -14.59 -9.47 -27.42
CA GLU A 265 -15.14 -9.30 -26.06
C GLU A 265 -16.62 -9.70 -25.91
N ASN A 266 -17.42 -9.46 -26.95
CA ASN A 266 -18.84 -9.79 -26.99
C ASN A 266 -19.16 -11.08 -27.76
N ALA A 267 -18.18 -11.97 -27.94
CA ALA A 267 -18.38 -13.20 -28.71
C ALA A 267 -19.32 -14.20 -28.01
N ALA A 268 -19.46 -14.13 -26.69
CA ALA A 268 -20.34 -14.99 -25.92
C ALA A 268 -20.84 -14.32 -24.64
N LEU A 269 -22.05 -14.67 -24.23
CA LEU A 269 -22.55 -14.49 -22.87
C LEU A 269 -22.02 -15.62 -22.00
N VAL A 270 -21.52 -15.28 -20.81
CA VAL A 270 -20.85 -16.23 -19.90
C VAL A 270 -21.41 -16.07 -18.50
N ASP A 271 -21.70 -17.18 -17.84
CA ASP A 271 -22.15 -17.20 -16.44
C ASP A 271 -21.55 -18.37 -15.65
N PRO A 272 -20.76 -18.12 -14.61
CA PRO A 272 -20.29 -16.80 -14.15
C PRO A 272 -19.04 -16.33 -14.90
N VAL A 273 -18.87 -15.02 -15.03
CA VAL A 273 -17.67 -14.40 -15.66
C VAL A 273 -16.42 -14.55 -14.77
N ASP A 274 -16.60 -14.60 -13.46
CA ASP A 274 -15.57 -14.96 -12.49
C ASP A 274 -16.16 -15.74 -11.32
N GLY A 275 -15.31 -16.45 -10.59
CA GLY A 275 -15.78 -17.30 -9.52
C GLY A 275 -14.67 -18.01 -8.78
N THR A 276 -15.08 -19.02 -8.01
CA THR A 276 -14.18 -19.82 -7.18
C THR A 276 -14.13 -21.24 -7.70
N ILE A 277 -12.98 -21.88 -7.54
CA ILE A 277 -12.79 -23.30 -7.82
C ILE A 277 -13.08 -24.06 -6.52
N SER A 278 -13.86 -25.13 -6.58
CA SER A 278 -14.23 -25.92 -5.42
C SER A 278 -13.01 -26.58 -4.76
N LYS A 279 -13.18 -27.13 -3.55
CA LYS A 279 -12.10 -27.85 -2.84
C LYS A 279 -11.67 -29.13 -3.56
N GLU A 280 -12.55 -29.68 -4.38
CA GLU A 280 -12.34 -30.82 -5.27
C GLU A 280 -11.78 -30.38 -6.63
N GLY A 281 -11.44 -29.09 -6.78
CA GLY A 281 -10.80 -28.57 -7.98
C GLY A 281 -11.73 -28.36 -9.16
N SER A 282 -13.03 -28.23 -8.91
CA SER A 282 -14.05 -28.16 -9.97
C SER A 282 -14.75 -26.80 -10.02
N ALA A 283 -15.06 -26.35 -11.23
CA ALA A 283 -15.95 -25.22 -11.49
C ALA A 283 -16.61 -25.38 -12.85
N VAL A 284 -17.84 -24.88 -12.99
CA VAL A 284 -18.62 -24.97 -14.22
C VAL A 284 -19.00 -23.56 -14.65
N ILE A 285 -18.74 -23.26 -15.91
CA ILE A 285 -19.03 -21.98 -16.53
C ILE A 285 -19.96 -22.24 -17.72
N GLN A 286 -21.16 -21.66 -17.72
CA GLN A 286 -22.04 -21.68 -18.88
C GLN A 286 -21.57 -20.66 -19.91
N PHE A 287 -21.61 -21.01 -21.19
CA PHE A 287 -21.42 -20.06 -22.28
C PHE A 287 -22.52 -20.18 -23.32
N LYS A 288 -22.86 -19.05 -23.94
CA LYS A 288 -23.73 -18.97 -25.11
C LYS A 288 -23.14 -17.96 -26.09
N ARG A 289 -22.68 -18.43 -27.24
CA ARG A 289 -22.06 -17.62 -28.29
C ARG A 289 -23.07 -16.66 -28.88
N SER A 290 -22.67 -15.40 -28.97
CA SER A 290 -23.48 -14.31 -29.54
C SER A 290 -23.30 -14.18 -31.05
N SER A 291 -22.33 -14.89 -31.63
CA SER A 291 -22.04 -14.95 -33.07
C SER A 291 -21.55 -16.35 -33.48
N PRO A 292 -21.89 -16.82 -34.70
CA PRO A 292 -21.36 -18.09 -35.23
C PRO A 292 -19.89 -17.99 -35.67
N SER A 293 -19.31 -16.78 -35.72
CA SER A 293 -17.91 -16.58 -36.10
C SER A 293 -16.96 -17.23 -35.10
N SER A 294 -15.80 -17.70 -35.57
CA SER A 294 -14.74 -18.23 -34.69
C SER A 294 -14.37 -17.25 -33.58
N SER A 295 -14.13 -17.76 -32.38
CA SER A 295 -13.76 -16.94 -31.22
C SER A 295 -12.80 -17.70 -30.31
N LYS A 296 -12.15 -17.00 -29.39
CA LYS A 296 -11.30 -17.60 -28.36
C LYS A 296 -11.83 -17.25 -26.98
N SER A 297 -11.85 -18.21 -26.07
CA SER A 297 -12.06 -17.96 -24.65
C SER A 297 -10.75 -18.13 -23.89
N ARG A 298 -10.44 -17.23 -22.97
CA ARG A 298 -9.33 -17.34 -22.03
C ARG A 298 -9.87 -17.43 -20.62
N ILE A 299 -9.57 -18.54 -19.94
CA ILE A 299 -9.95 -18.79 -18.56
C ILE A 299 -8.70 -18.71 -17.71
N TYR A 300 -8.57 -17.64 -16.94
CA TYR A 300 -7.45 -17.43 -16.04
C TYR A 300 -7.78 -18.01 -14.67
N CYS A 301 -6.97 -18.95 -14.20
CA CYS A 301 -7.11 -19.54 -12.87
C CYS A 301 -5.94 -19.14 -11.98
N LYS A 302 -6.27 -18.90 -10.71
CA LYS A 302 -5.34 -18.72 -9.60
C LYS A 302 -5.49 -19.90 -8.66
N VAL A 303 -4.56 -20.84 -8.73
CA VAL A 303 -4.63 -22.10 -7.98
C VAL A 303 -3.74 -22.01 -6.75
N TYR A 304 -4.34 -22.14 -5.57
CA TYR A 304 -3.65 -22.22 -4.28
C TYR A 304 -3.72 -23.64 -3.75
N TYR A 305 -2.58 -24.21 -3.39
CA TYR A 305 -2.45 -25.61 -2.97
C TYR A 305 -1.35 -25.75 -1.91
N CYS A 306 -1.51 -26.69 -0.99
CA CYS A 306 -0.59 -26.88 0.13
C CYS A 306 -0.12 -28.34 0.19
N LYS A 307 1.10 -28.55 0.69
CA LYS A 307 1.63 -29.88 1.00
C LYS A 307 1.32 -30.22 2.46
N GLU A 308 0.50 -31.25 2.70
CA GLU A 308 0.21 -31.80 4.05
C GLU A 308 -0.06 -30.73 5.15
N ASP A 309 -0.62 -29.57 4.78
CA ASP A 309 -0.86 -28.36 5.60
C ASP A 309 0.37 -27.51 6.06
N GLU A 310 1.61 -27.74 5.58
CA GLU A 310 2.78 -26.93 5.97
C GLU A 310 3.05 -25.72 5.06
N VAL A 311 3.28 -25.97 3.77
CA VAL A 311 3.69 -24.94 2.81
C VAL A 311 2.62 -24.82 1.73
N CYS A 312 1.99 -23.66 1.65
CA CYS A 312 1.05 -23.30 0.59
C CYS A 312 1.75 -22.55 -0.54
N LEU A 313 1.50 -23.00 -1.76
CA LEU A 313 2.05 -22.47 -3.00
C LEU A 313 0.92 -21.91 -3.88
N TYR A 314 1.33 -21.13 -4.88
CA TYR A 314 0.45 -20.53 -5.87
C TYR A 314 0.93 -20.87 -7.28
N GLN A 315 -0.01 -21.25 -8.15
CA GLN A 315 0.24 -21.48 -9.57
C GLN A 315 -0.77 -20.68 -10.42
N PRO A 316 -0.30 -19.73 -11.26
CA PRO A 316 -1.12 -19.12 -12.29
C PRO A 316 -1.29 -20.08 -13.48
N LEU A 317 -2.51 -20.16 -13.99
CA LEU A 317 -2.90 -21.03 -15.09
C LEU A 317 -3.81 -20.27 -16.07
N MET A 318 -3.69 -20.55 -17.36
CA MET A 318 -4.61 -20.04 -18.38
C MET A 318 -5.03 -21.17 -19.32
N PHE A 319 -6.34 -21.39 -19.46
CA PHE A 319 -6.87 -22.18 -20.56
C PHE A 319 -7.24 -21.26 -21.72
N GLU A 320 -6.72 -21.51 -22.91
CA GLU A 320 -7.17 -20.90 -24.16
C GLU A 320 -8.03 -21.90 -24.92
N VAL A 321 -9.35 -21.67 -24.95
CA VAL A 321 -10.33 -22.49 -25.65
C VAL A 321 -10.61 -21.86 -27.01
N SER A 322 -10.26 -22.55 -28.09
CA SER A 322 -10.48 -22.05 -29.46
C SER A 322 -11.78 -22.61 -30.02
N PHE A 323 -12.74 -21.73 -30.34
CA PHE A 323 -14.01 -22.09 -30.97
C PHE A 323 -13.94 -21.88 -32.47
N GLN A 324 -14.32 -22.89 -33.22
CA GLN A 324 -14.46 -22.84 -34.68
C GLN A 324 -15.80 -22.17 -35.06
N GLU A 325 -16.02 -21.92 -36.35
CA GLU A 325 -17.32 -21.45 -36.81
C GLU A 325 -18.43 -22.40 -36.36
N ALA A 326 -19.52 -21.83 -35.88
CA ALA A 326 -20.60 -22.61 -35.29
C ALA A 326 -21.40 -23.34 -36.37
N ILE A 327 -21.75 -24.59 -36.09
CA ILE A 327 -22.66 -25.36 -36.95
C ILE A 327 -24.10 -25.07 -36.47
N PRO A 328 -25.03 -24.70 -37.38
CA PRO A 328 -26.44 -24.55 -37.04
C PRO A 328 -26.98 -25.83 -36.37
N ASP A 329 -27.76 -25.67 -35.30
CA ASP A 329 -28.38 -26.77 -34.56
C ASP A 329 -27.41 -27.78 -33.92
N ALA A 330 -26.13 -27.42 -33.75
CA ALA A 330 -25.20 -28.22 -32.95
C ALA A 330 -25.68 -28.36 -31.51
N ALA A 331 -25.63 -29.59 -30.98
CA ALA A 331 -25.96 -29.86 -29.58
C ALA A 331 -25.04 -29.08 -28.60
N PRO A 332 -25.53 -28.73 -27.40
CA PRO A 332 -24.70 -28.12 -26.38
C PRO A 332 -23.48 -29.00 -26.04
N ALA A 333 -22.30 -28.38 -25.87
CA ALA A 333 -21.07 -29.11 -25.59
C ALA A 333 -20.57 -28.89 -24.15
N ASP A 334 -20.23 -29.98 -23.47
CA ASP A 334 -19.52 -29.94 -22.19
C ASP A 334 -18.01 -30.10 -22.46
N ILE A 335 -17.28 -28.99 -22.44
CA ILE A 335 -15.85 -28.92 -22.74
C ILE A 335 -15.08 -29.05 -21.42
N LEU A 336 -14.34 -30.14 -21.27
CA LEU A 336 -13.50 -30.38 -20.10
C LEU A 336 -12.19 -29.59 -20.19
N LEU A 337 -11.81 -28.92 -19.10
CA LEU A 337 -10.56 -28.17 -18.95
C LEU A 337 -9.70 -28.83 -17.85
N PRO A 338 -9.00 -29.94 -18.15
CA PRO A 338 -8.25 -30.68 -17.17
C PRO A 338 -6.85 -30.09 -16.94
N TYR A 339 -6.40 -30.08 -15.70
CA TYR A 339 -5.00 -29.78 -15.38
C TYR A 339 -4.56 -30.48 -14.09
N ILE A 340 -3.30 -30.91 -14.04
CA ILE A 340 -2.66 -31.45 -12.84
C ILE A 340 -1.55 -30.47 -12.45
N VAL A 341 -1.65 -29.91 -11.24
CA VAL A 341 -0.65 -28.97 -10.71
C VAL A 341 0.71 -29.65 -10.64
N LYS A 342 1.74 -28.96 -11.14
CA LYS A 342 3.14 -29.38 -11.02
C LYS A 342 3.81 -28.55 -9.92
N PRO A 343 4.07 -29.11 -8.72
CA PRO A 343 4.71 -28.37 -7.65
C PRO A 343 6.10 -27.89 -8.09
N LYS A 344 6.37 -26.59 -7.93
CA LYS A 344 7.73 -26.07 -8.12
C LYS A 344 8.60 -26.61 -6.98
N SER A 345 9.66 -27.35 -7.30
CA SER A 345 10.66 -27.72 -6.30
C SER A 345 11.27 -26.43 -5.74
N PRO A 346 11.47 -26.32 -4.42
CA PRO A 346 12.27 -25.22 -3.88
C PRO A 346 13.68 -25.38 -4.43
N THR A 347 14.05 -24.56 -5.40
CA THR A 347 15.46 -24.40 -5.78
C THR A 347 16.14 -23.73 -4.59
N TYR A 348 16.68 -24.53 -3.68
CA TYR A 348 17.76 -24.09 -2.81
C TYR A 348 18.93 -23.74 -3.73
N ASN A 349 19.06 -22.46 -4.07
CA ASN A 349 20.36 -21.90 -4.46
C ASN A 349 21.25 -22.06 -3.23
N SER A 350 21.94 -23.19 -3.16
CA SER A 350 23.09 -23.38 -2.28
C SER A 350 24.19 -22.44 -2.78
N GLN A 351 24.11 -21.18 -2.37
CA GLN A 351 25.30 -20.34 -2.35
C GLN A 351 26.29 -21.02 -1.41
N SER A 352 27.35 -21.53 -2.03
CA SER A 352 28.51 -22.11 -1.36
C SER A 352 29.04 -21.08 -0.36
N PRO A 353 29.39 -21.46 0.88
CA PRO A 353 30.05 -20.54 1.79
C PRO A 353 31.42 -20.17 1.20
N LEU A 354 31.66 -18.87 1.04
CA LEU A 354 32.97 -18.32 0.70
C LEU A 354 34.00 -18.84 1.72
N PRO A 355 35.15 -19.38 1.28
CA PRO A 355 36.20 -19.80 2.19
C PRO A 355 36.79 -18.60 2.93
N ARG A 356 37.12 -18.82 4.21
CA ARG A 356 37.65 -17.84 5.16
C ARG A 356 38.95 -17.18 4.71
#